data_AF-M6RG48-F1
#
_entry.id   AF-M6RG48-F1
#
_cell.length_a   1.000
_cell.length_b   1.000
_cell.length_c   1.000
_cell.angle_alpha   90.00
_cell.angle_beta   90.00
_cell.angle_gamma   90.00
#
_symmetry.space_group_name_H-M   'P 1'
#
loop_
_entity.id
_entity.type
_entity.pdbx_description
1 polymer ?
#
loop_
_entity_poly.entity_id
_entity_poly.type
_entity_poly.pdbx_seq_one_letter_code
_entity_poly.pdbx_strand_id
1 'polypeptide(L)'
;MTQRNILITGSNRGIGLELTKQFLSQGDQVFALCRKSSSELIHLKPTRIFEGMDVLNSNSIRDLPSKLLDTKIDILINNAGILIPDNLQSLDEENVFTQFLVNALGPLKVVKVLLSSLKKMQS
;
A
#
# COMPACT_ATOMS: atom_id res chain seq x y z
N MET A 1 -14.00 -19.44 -6.18
CA MET A 1 -13.13 -19.07 -5.04
C MET A 1 -13.87 -18.03 -4.20
N THR A 2 -13.65 -17.98 -2.89
CA THR A 2 -14.21 -16.91 -2.04
C THR A 2 -13.54 -15.59 -2.36
N GLN A 3 -14.33 -14.53 -2.54
CA GLN A 3 -13.86 -13.16 -2.71
C GLN A 3 -13.01 -12.74 -1.50
N ARG A 4 -11.83 -12.16 -1.74
CA ARG A 4 -10.91 -11.68 -0.70
C ARG A 4 -10.85 -10.16 -0.67
N ASN A 5 -10.51 -9.60 0.49
CA ASN A 5 -10.23 -8.18 0.65
C ASN A 5 -8.72 -7.93 0.59
N ILE A 6 -8.27 -7.25 -0.46
CA ILE A 6 -6.85 -7.00 -0.75
C ILE A 6 -6.56 -5.51 -0.53
N LEU A 7 -5.58 -5.19 0.32
CA LEU A 7 -5.10 -3.82 0.52
C LEU A 7 -3.70 -3.66 -0.06
N ILE A 8 -3.51 -2.70 -0.96
CA ILE A 8 -2.26 -2.51 -1.71
C ILE A 8 -1.76 -1.08 -1.52
N THR A 9 -0.52 -0.92 -1.04
CA THR A 9 0.13 0.41 -0.98
C THR A 9 0.87 0.73 -2.28
N GLY A 10 0.91 2.01 -2.67
CA GLY A 10 1.59 2.42 -3.90
C GLY A 10 0.85 2.00 -5.18
N SER A 11 -0.48 2.00 -5.15
CA SER A 11 -1.32 1.43 -6.21
C SER A 11 -1.52 2.34 -7.43
N ASN A 12 -0.95 3.55 -7.43
CA ASN A 12 -1.20 4.54 -8.48
C ASN A 12 -0.41 4.32 -9.78
N ARG A 13 0.58 3.41 -9.80
CA ARG A 13 1.37 3.09 -11.01
C ARG A 13 2.11 1.77 -10.86
N GLY A 14 2.74 1.32 -11.95
CA GLY A 14 3.67 0.19 -11.94
C GLY A 14 3.05 -1.10 -11.39
N ILE A 15 3.82 -1.81 -10.56
CA ILE A 15 3.42 -3.11 -10.01
C ILE A 15 2.14 -3.00 -9.17
N GLY A 16 2.00 -1.98 -8.32
CA GLY A 16 0.80 -1.81 -7.49
C GLY A 16 -0.49 -1.62 -8.30
N LEU A 17 -0.40 -0.89 -9.42
CA LEU A 17 -1.53 -0.69 -10.34
C LEU A 17 -1.90 -1.99 -11.06
N GLU A 18 -0.90 -2.73 -11.53
CA GLU A 18 -1.13 -4.01 -12.21
C GLU A 18 -1.68 -5.07 -11.23
N LEU A 19 -1.16 -5.15 -10.01
CA LEU A 19 -1.73 -6.00 -8.97
C LEU A 19 -3.20 -5.62 -8.69
N THR A 20 -3.51 -4.33 -8.61
CA THR A 20 -4.91 -3.85 -8.46
C THR A 20 -5.79 -4.40 -9.57
N LYS A 21 -5.36 -4.29 -10.83
CA LYS A 21 -6.09 -4.82 -11.99
C LYS A 21 -6.27 -6.33 -11.90
N GLN A 22 -5.23 -7.08 -11.54
CA GLN A 22 -5.29 -8.55 -11.49
C GLN A 22 -6.22 -9.05 -10.39
N PHE A 23 -6.15 -8.50 -9.18
CA PHE A 23 -7.05 -8.90 -8.09
C PHE A 23 -8.50 -8.54 -8.42
N LEU A 24 -8.77 -7.37 -9.01
CA LEU A 24 -10.11 -7.03 -9.49
C LEU A 24 -10.61 -8.02 -10.55
N SER A 25 -9.76 -8.43 -11.49
CA SER A 25 -10.12 -9.42 -12.53
C SER A 25 -10.43 -10.81 -11.96
N GLN A 26 -9.91 -11.14 -10.78
CA GLN A 26 -10.21 -12.37 -10.04
C GLN A 26 -11.50 -12.27 -9.22
N GLY A 27 -12.16 -11.11 -9.20
CA GLY A 27 -13.37 -10.85 -8.43
C GLY A 27 -13.12 -10.48 -6.97
N ASP A 28 -11.87 -10.19 -6.59
CA ASP A 28 -11.52 -9.73 -5.25
C ASP A 28 -11.90 -8.26 -5.03
N GLN A 29 -12.08 -7.86 -3.78
CA GLN A 29 -12.24 -6.46 -3.40
C GLN A 29 -10.86 -5.83 -3.19
N VAL A 30 -10.60 -4.70 -3.85
CA VAL A 30 -9.29 -4.03 -3.77
C VAL A 30 -9.41 -2.66 -3.13
N PHE A 31 -8.61 -2.45 -2.08
CA PHE A 31 -8.45 -1.22 -1.34
C PHE A 31 -7.09 -0.61 -1.70
N ALA A 32 -7.10 0.37 -2.59
CA ALA A 32 -5.92 0.96 -3.17
C ALA A 32 -5.44 2.16 -2.35
N LEU A 33 -4.25 2.08 -1.74
CA LEU A 33 -3.60 3.20 -1.06
C LEU A 33 -2.59 3.90 -1.97
N CYS A 34 -2.67 5.23 -2.01
CA CYS A 34 -1.70 6.05 -2.71
C CYS A 34 -1.64 7.46 -2.13
N ARG A 35 -0.54 8.17 -2.42
CA ARG A 35 -0.43 9.60 -2.10
C ARG A 35 -1.33 10.45 -2.99
N LYS A 36 -1.36 10.11 -4.28
CA LYS A 36 -2.19 10.72 -5.31
C LYS A 36 -2.70 9.63 -6.26
N SER A 37 -3.99 9.67 -6.57
CA SER A 37 -4.61 8.74 -7.51
C SER A 37 -4.17 9.07 -8.95
N SER A 38 -4.05 8.03 -9.78
CA SER A 38 -3.84 8.19 -11.22
C SER A 38 -5.16 7.98 -11.97
N SER A 39 -5.26 8.54 -13.18
CA SER A 39 -6.40 8.29 -14.08
C SER A 39 -6.66 6.81 -14.30
N GLU A 40 -5.58 6.03 -14.43
CA GLU A 40 -5.59 4.59 -14.66
C GLU A 40 -6.13 3.86 -13.43
N LEU A 41 -5.69 4.22 -12.22
CA LEU A 41 -6.22 3.64 -10.99
C LEU A 41 -7.72 3.94 -10.83
N ILE A 42 -8.14 5.18 -11.13
CA ILE A 42 -9.55 5.58 -11.08
C ILE A 42 -10.37 4.77 -12.10
N HIS A 43 -9.84 4.58 -13.31
CA HIS A 43 -10.51 3.83 -14.37
C HIS A 43 -10.70 2.35 -14.03
N LEU A 44 -9.78 1.75 -13.27
CA LEU A 44 -9.92 0.38 -12.77
C LEU A 44 -11.07 0.20 -11.77
N LYS A 45 -11.58 1.28 -11.16
CA LYS A 45 -12.67 1.27 -10.17
C LYS A 45 -12.45 0.25 -9.05
N PRO A 46 -11.34 0.33 -8.30
CA PRO A 46 -11.15 -0.49 -7.12
C PRO A 46 -12.28 -0.23 -6.12
N THR A 47 -12.53 -1.19 -5.21
CA THR A 47 -13.55 -1.07 -4.16
C THR A 47 -13.45 0.24 -3.40
N ARG A 48 -12.22 0.68 -3.10
CA ARG A 48 -11.96 2.00 -2.55
C ARG A 48 -10.57 2.50 -2.86
N ILE A 49 -10.46 3.80 -3.15
CA ILE A 49 -9.19 4.51 -3.22
C ILE A 49 -9.01 5.32 -1.94
N PHE A 50 -7.87 5.12 -1.28
CA PHE A 50 -7.40 5.92 -0.16
C PHE A 50 -6.28 6.83 -0.65
N GLU A 51 -6.66 8.04 -1.03
CA GLU A 51 -5.74 9.09 -1.47
C GLU A 51 -5.19 9.89 -0.28
N GLY A 52 -4.04 10.55 -0.46
CA GLY A 52 -3.34 11.28 0.60
C GLY A 52 -2.62 10.38 1.61
N MET A 53 -2.49 9.07 1.32
CA MET A 53 -1.84 8.11 2.20
C MET A 53 -0.35 8.04 1.91
N ASP A 54 0.47 8.44 2.88
CA ASP A 54 1.93 8.33 2.83
C ASP A 54 2.42 7.39 3.94
N VAL A 55 3.11 6.32 3.54
CA VAL A 55 3.64 5.30 4.45
C VAL A 55 4.66 5.85 5.45
N LEU A 56 5.27 7.01 5.17
CA LEU A 56 6.15 7.70 6.12
C LEU A 56 5.40 8.56 7.12
N ASN A 57 4.28 9.15 6.70
CA ASN A 57 3.49 10.04 7.52
C ASN A 57 2.48 9.24 8.34
N SER A 58 2.86 8.91 9.57
CA SER A 58 2.02 8.17 10.52
C SER A 58 0.65 8.81 10.71
N ASN A 59 0.51 10.14 10.60
CA ASN A 59 -0.78 10.80 10.74
C ASN A 59 -1.68 10.54 9.52
N SER A 60 -1.11 10.42 8.32
CA SER A 60 -1.91 10.14 7.12
C SER A 60 -2.56 8.76 7.16
N ILE A 61 -1.86 7.76 7.70
CA ILE A 61 -2.34 6.38 7.78
C ILE A 61 -3.04 6.04 9.11
N ARG A 62 -2.95 6.90 10.14
CA ARG A 62 -3.48 6.62 11.49
C ARG A 62 -4.94 6.20 11.50
N ASP A 63 -5.75 6.86 10.68
CA ASP A 63 -7.20 6.66 10.62
C ASP A 63 -7.59 5.59 9.58
N LEU A 64 -6.63 4.88 9.01
CA LEU A 64 -6.92 3.80 8.07
C LEU A 64 -7.77 2.68 8.69
N PRO A 65 -7.56 2.24 9.95
CA PRO A 65 -8.38 1.22 10.58
C PRO A 65 -9.84 1.68 10.76
N SER A 66 -10.06 2.94 11.14
CA SER A 66 -11.43 3.50 11.27
C SER A 66 -12.10 3.67 9.91
N LYS A 67 -11.33 3.80 8.83
CA LYS A 67 -11.87 3.77 7.47
C LYS A 67 -12.19 2.36 6.97
N LEU A 68 -11.67 1.32 7.64
CA LEU A 68 -11.80 -0.09 7.29
C LEU A 68 -12.66 -0.88 8.30
N LEU A 69 -13.41 -0.22 9.20
CA LEU A 69 -14.04 -0.80 10.42
C LEU A 69 -14.58 -2.23 10.27
N ASP A 70 -15.44 -2.45 9.29
CA ASP A 70 -16.10 -3.76 9.08
C ASP A 70 -15.42 -4.62 8.01
N THR A 71 -14.32 -4.13 7.44
CA THR A 71 -13.54 -4.80 6.41
C THR A 71 -12.33 -5.50 7.03
N LYS A 72 -12.40 -6.83 7.11
CA LYS A 72 -11.21 -7.65 7.39
C LYS A 72 -10.36 -7.79 6.15
N ILE A 73 -9.09 -7.38 6.24
CA ILE A 73 -8.13 -7.50 5.14
C ILE A 73 -7.54 -8.91 5.16
N ASP A 74 -7.74 -9.66 4.07
CA ASP A 74 -7.18 -10.99 3.89
C ASP A 74 -5.71 -10.93 3.43
N ILE A 75 -5.38 -9.98 2.55
CA ILE A 75 -4.03 -9.81 2.01
C ILE A 75 -3.64 -8.32 2.08
N LEU A 76 -2.50 -8.06 2.72
CA LEU A 76 -1.82 -6.76 2.68
C LEU A 76 -0.59 -6.87 1.78
N ILE A 77 -0.52 -6.03 0.74
CA ILE A 77 0.64 -5.90 -0.13
C ILE A 77 1.31 -4.56 0.11
N ASN A 78 2.46 -4.59 0.79
CA ASN A 78 3.32 -3.43 0.95
C ASN A 78 4.16 -3.23 -0.32
N ASN A 79 3.62 -2.48 -1.28
CA ASN A 79 4.27 -2.22 -2.57
C ASN A 79 4.76 -0.77 -2.72
N ALA A 80 4.28 0.18 -1.89
CA ALA A 80 4.81 1.54 -1.91
C ALA A 80 6.33 1.53 -1.70
N GLY A 81 7.05 2.08 -2.67
CA GLY A 81 8.50 2.10 -2.68
C GLY A 81 9.04 3.18 -3.60
N ILE A 82 10.30 3.54 -3.36
CA ILE A 82 11.08 4.43 -4.22
C ILE A 82 12.42 3.79 -4.55
N LEU A 83 12.93 4.14 -5.71
CA LEU A 83 14.31 3.88 -6.10
C LEU A 83 14.90 5.23 -6.49
N ILE A 84 15.91 5.65 -5.75
CA ILE A 84 16.74 6.81 -6.08
C ILE A 84 18.06 6.22 -6.56
N PRO A 85 18.40 6.36 -7.86
CA PRO A 85 19.67 5.86 -8.39
C PRO A 85 20.83 6.44 -7.59
N ASP A 86 21.74 5.57 -7.16
CA ASP A 86 22.89 5.95 -6.34
C ASP A 86 24.13 5.15 -6.78
N ASN A 87 25.31 5.65 -6.45
CA ASN A 87 26.60 5.07 -6.81
C ASN A 87 27.47 4.91 -5.56
N LEU A 88 28.02 3.70 -5.36
CA LEU A 88 28.86 3.41 -4.19
C LEU A 88 30.15 4.23 -4.12
N GLN A 89 30.64 4.78 -5.23
CA GLN A 89 31.81 5.66 -5.22
C GLN A 89 31.47 7.09 -4.73
N SER A 90 30.20 7.46 -4.75
CA SER A 90 29.69 8.79 -4.41
C SER A 90 28.31 8.65 -3.76
N LEU A 91 28.27 7.92 -2.63
CA LEU A 91 27.03 7.57 -1.96
C LEU A 91 26.38 8.82 -1.35
N ASP A 92 25.11 9.03 -1.66
CA ASP A 92 24.31 10.06 -0.99
C ASP A 92 23.55 9.42 0.18
N GLU A 93 24.07 9.61 1.39
CA GLU A 93 23.48 9.05 2.61
C GLU A 93 22.03 9.49 2.83
N GLU A 94 21.64 10.70 2.40
CA GLU A 94 20.26 11.19 2.56
C GLU A 94 19.30 10.44 1.63
N ASN A 95 19.73 10.16 0.40
CA ASN A 95 18.97 9.35 -0.54
C ASN A 95 18.83 7.91 -0.06
N VAL A 96 19.92 7.31 0.42
CA VAL A 96 19.91 5.97 1.00
C VAL A 96 18.95 5.92 2.19
N PHE A 97 19.06 6.87 3.11
CA PHE A 97 18.20 6.92 4.28
C PHE A 97 16.73 7.10 3.91
N THR A 98 16.43 7.96 2.94
CA THR A 98 15.06 8.16 2.43
C THR A 98 14.49 6.86 1.84
N GLN A 99 15.29 6.10 1.09
CA GLN A 99 14.89 4.79 0.58
C GLN A 99 14.62 3.79 1.70
N PHE A 100 15.46 3.73 2.75
CA PHE A 100 15.21 2.87 3.92
C PHE A 100 13.91 3.25 4.63
N LEU A 101 13.66 4.55 4.81
CA LEU A 101 12.44 5.01 5.44
C LEU A 101 11.21 4.53 4.65
N VAL A 102 11.19 4.71 3.33
CA VAL A 102 10.02 4.34 2.51
C VAL A 102 9.90 2.82 2.38
N ASN A 103 10.97 2.15 1.98
CA ASN A 103 10.94 0.76 1.54
C ASN A 103 11.00 -0.24 2.69
N ALA A 104 11.59 0.13 3.84
CA ALA A 104 11.71 -0.77 5.01
C ALA A 104 10.82 -0.33 6.17
N LEU A 105 10.91 0.94 6.61
CA LEU A 105 10.11 1.41 7.74
C LEU A 105 8.63 1.61 7.37
N GLY A 106 8.34 2.07 6.15
CA GLY A 106 6.98 2.28 5.65
C GLY A 106 6.08 1.04 5.80
N PRO A 107 6.48 -0.14 5.28
CA PRO A 107 5.76 -1.40 5.49
C PRO A 107 5.46 -1.72 6.95
N LEU A 108 6.43 -1.53 7.85
CA LEU A 108 6.26 -1.79 9.29
C LEU A 108 5.23 -0.85 9.91
N LYS A 109 5.25 0.45 9.54
CA LYS A 109 4.27 1.43 10.00
C LYS A 109 2.85 1.08 9.56
N VAL A 110 2.69 0.66 8.30
CA VAL A 110 1.39 0.24 7.75
C VAL A 110 0.86 -1.00 8.49
N VAL A 111 1.71 -2.03 8.66
CA VAL A 111 1.34 -3.24 9.41
C VAL A 111 0.91 -2.89 10.83
N LYS A 112 1.72 -2.09 11.55
CA LYS A 112 1.43 -1.68 12.93
C LYS A 112 0.06 -1.04 13.08
N VAL A 113 -0.31 -0.14 12.16
CA VAL A 113 -1.61 0.54 12.19
C VAL A 113 -2.74 -0.42 11.85
N LEU A 114 -2.53 -1.35 10.92
CA LEU A 114 -3.56 -2.27 10.44
C LEU A 114 -3.71 -3.56 11.25
N LEU A 115 -2.92 -3.78 12.31
CA LEU A 115 -2.92 -5.04 13.08
C LEU A 115 -4.32 -5.55 13.46
N SER A 116 -5.24 -4.66 13.84
CA SER A 116 -6.62 -5.03 14.21
C SER A 116 -7.53 -5.34 13.01
N SER A 117 -7.20 -4.80 11.83
CA SER A 117 -7.94 -4.98 10.57
C SER A 117 -7.46 -6.21 9.79
N LEU A 118 -6.22 -6.67 10.01
CA LEU A 118 -5.69 -7.87 9.39
C LEU A 118 -6.40 -9.13 9.92
N LYS A 119 -6.74 -10.04 9.01
CA LYS A 119 -7.21 -11.37 9.40
C LYS A 119 -6.10 -12.09 10.15
N LYS A 120 -6.44 -12.72 11.28
CA LYS A 120 -5.48 -13.52 12.05
C LYS A 120 -4.90 -14.60 11.14
N MET A 121 -3.57 -14.72 11.12
CA MET A 121 -2.90 -15.87 10.54
C MET A 121 -3.42 -17.12 11.25
N GLN A 122 -4.07 -18.01 10.51
CA GLN A 122 -4.39 -19.33 11.02
C GLN A 122 -3.08 -20.13 10.99
N SER A 123 -2.51 -20.38 12.16
CA SER A 123 -1.43 -21.34 12.38
C SER A 123 -1.95 -22.76 12.30
#